data_AF-A0A667IFN0-F1
#
_entry.id   AF-A0A667IFN0-F1
#
_cell.length_a   1.000
_cell.length_b   1.000
_cell.length_c   1.000
_cell.angle_alpha   90.00
_cell.angle_beta   90.00
_cell.angle_gamma   90.00
#
_symmetry.space_group_name_H-M   'P 1'
#
loop_
_entity.id
_entity.type
_entity.pdbx_description
1 polymer ?
#
loop_
_entity_poly.entity_id
_entity_poly.type
_entity_poly.pdbx_seq_one_letter_code
_entity_poly.pdbx_strand_id
1 'polypeptide(L)'
;MWFYEETGSSDEVEALTLKKFKGDLAYRRQEYQKALQEYLSISEKLPSTNFAMKRDVQEGQARCLVHLGRHTEALEIAANLENKATNTDHLTTVLYLQFAICSSLQNLEKTILCLQKLISLHPFDPWNWGKLAEAYLSLGPALSTLCASSQKQNSFTSSDKTIKSSFTHSGKDCLLCFPETLPESPVFSVEASSSNNQKNEKAMKNIQNCVAEKREAVLLETQMKACASFIRTRLLLQLTQSQQTSFALERNLRTQQEIADKMKEFGFKEDTLLLIAEVMGEDIVPEKIKDEVHTEVKCVGPTALTALVIASSKEFEDKWFRKIKDHFCPFENQFHTEIQILV
;
A
#
# COMPACT_ATOMS: atom_id res chain seq x y z
N MET A 1 0.90 -27.83 33.22
CA MET A 1 2.25 -27.38 32.83
C MET A 1 2.92 -28.55 32.13
N TRP A 2 2.89 -28.59 30.80
CA TRP A 2 3.07 -29.85 30.02
C TRP A 2 4.16 -29.78 28.94
N PHE A 3 5.09 -28.82 29.06
CA PHE A 3 6.13 -28.53 28.05
C PHE A 3 7.56 -28.65 28.59
N TYR A 4 7.76 -29.32 29.74
CA TYR A 4 9.02 -29.32 30.49
C TYR A 4 9.68 -30.68 30.67
N GLU A 5 9.03 -31.78 30.29
CA GLU A 5 9.65 -33.11 30.34
C GLU A 5 10.25 -33.44 28.99
N GLU A 6 11.56 -33.71 28.95
CA GLU A 6 12.23 -34.27 27.79
C GLU A 6 11.98 -35.78 27.72
N THR A 7 10.74 -36.17 27.41
CA THR A 7 10.48 -37.50 26.85
C THR A 7 11.15 -37.55 25.47
N GLY A 8 12.22 -38.35 25.36
CA GLY A 8 12.90 -38.60 24.09
C GLY A 8 12.00 -39.40 23.16
N SER A 9 11.12 -38.72 22.42
CA SER A 9 10.25 -39.36 21.44
C SER A 9 11.08 -40.02 20.34
N SER A 10 10.69 -41.24 19.98
CA SER A 10 11.24 -41.96 18.84
C SER A 10 10.64 -41.51 17.50
N ASP A 11 9.65 -40.61 17.51
CA ASP A 11 9.06 -40.01 16.31
C ASP A 11 9.66 -38.63 16.03
N GLU A 12 10.39 -38.51 14.93
CA GLU A 12 10.99 -37.27 14.46
C GLU A 12 9.92 -36.20 14.13
N VAL A 13 8.72 -36.60 13.70
CA VAL A 13 7.62 -35.68 13.40
C VAL A 13 7.03 -35.09 14.69
N GLU A 14 6.91 -35.89 15.75
CA GLU A 14 6.48 -35.41 17.07
C GLU A 14 7.52 -34.44 17.67
N ALA A 15 8.81 -34.81 17.59
CA ALA A 15 9.91 -33.97 18.06
C ALA A 15 9.95 -32.60 17.36
N LEU A 16 9.76 -32.56 16.03
CA LEU A 16 9.68 -31.32 15.26
C LEU A 16 8.40 -30.51 15.57
N THR A 17 7.28 -31.19 15.84
CA THR A 17 6.02 -30.55 16.26
C THR A 17 6.14 -29.86 17.62
N LEU A 18 6.72 -30.56 18.61
CA LEU A 18 7.01 -30.00 19.93
C LEU A 18 8.00 -28.83 19.84
N LYS A 19 8.94 -28.87 18.90
CA LYS A 19 9.84 -27.75 18.62
C LYS A 19 9.12 -26.55 17.99
N LYS A 20 8.14 -26.77 17.10
CA LYS A 20 7.29 -25.69 16.57
C LYS A 20 6.59 -24.95 17.71
N PHE A 21 6.00 -25.67 18.65
CA PHE A 21 5.34 -25.09 19.82
C PHE A 21 6.30 -24.34 20.77
N LYS A 22 7.58 -24.77 20.89
CA LYS A 22 8.62 -23.98 21.59
C LYS A 22 8.87 -22.64 20.89
N GLY A 23 8.92 -22.63 19.55
CA GLY A 23 8.99 -21.40 18.74
C GLY A 23 7.75 -20.50 18.90
N ASP A 24 6.55 -21.06 18.81
CA ASP A 24 5.27 -20.34 19.00
C ASP A 24 5.19 -19.69 20.39
N LEU A 25 5.62 -20.40 21.44
CA LEU A 25 5.64 -19.91 22.81
C LEU A 25 6.68 -18.79 23.00
N ALA A 26 7.89 -18.95 22.44
CA ALA A 26 8.92 -17.91 22.45
C ALA A 26 8.44 -16.64 21.72
N TYR A 27 7.78 -16.78 20.57
CA TYR A 27 7.20 -15.66 19.82
C TYR A 27 6.15 -14.90 20.65
N ARG A 28 5.22 -15.62 21.30
CA ARG A 28 4.20 -15.00 22.19
C ARG A 28 4.79 -14.29 23.41
N ARG A 29 6.00 -14.66 23.83
CA ARG A 29 6.77 -14.00 24.90
C ARG A 29 7.67 -12.87 24.40
N GLN A 30 7.62 -12.54 23.10
CA GLN A 30 8.47 -11.55 22.44
C GLN A 30 9.97 -11.94 22.43
N GLU A 31 10.29 -13.22 22.66
CA GLU A 31 11.64 -13.80 22.56
C GLU A 31 12.03 -14.04 21.09
N TYR A 32 11.84 -13.05 20.20
CA TYR A 32 11.79 -13.23 18.73
C TYR A 32 13.04 -13.88 18.13
N GLN A 33 14.25 -13.54 18.62
CA GLN A 33 15.50 -14.14 18.15
C GLN A 33 15.59 -15.64 18.47
N LYS A 34 15.06 -16.04 19.63
CA LYS A 34 15.00 -17.44 20.07
C LYS A 34 13.93 -18.21 19.30
N ALA A 35 12.76 -17.60 19.10
CA ALA A 35 11.70 -18.16 18.25
C ALA A 35 12.22 -18.44 16.83
N LEU A 36 12.97 -17.50 16.24
CA LEU A 36 13.62 -17.68 14.95
C LEU A 36 14.62 -18.85 14.95
N GLN A 37 15.43 -19.02 16.00
CA GLN A 37 16.37 -20.15 16.14
C GLN A 37 15.65 -21.52 16.23
N GLU A 38 14.54 -21.60 16.97
CA GLU A 38 13.72 -22.82 17.01
C GLU A 38 13.17 -23.13 15.60
N TYR A 39 12.61 -22.15 14.89
CA TYR A 39 12.07 -22.35 13.53
C TYR A 39 13.13 -22.69 12.48
N LEU A 40 14.32 -22.08 12.53
CA LEU A 40 15.42 -22.40 11.62
C LEU A 40 15.87 -23.86 11.79
N SER A 41 16.07 -24.29 13.03
CA SER A 41 16.51 -25.66 13.34
C SER A 41 15.42 -26.74 13.19
N ILE A 42 14.16 -26.35 12.93
CA ILE A 42 13.15 -27.24 12.33
C ILE A 42 13.37 -27.34 10.82
N SER A 43 13.58 -26.20 10.14
CA SER A 43 13.74 -26.13 8.68
C SER A 43 14.96 -26.90 8.15
N GLU A 44 16.03 -26.99 8.94
CA GLU A 44 17.22 -27.81 8.69
C GLU A 44 16.95 -29.32 8.67
N LYS A 45 15.94 -29.77 9.43
CA LYS A 45 15.61 -31.19 9.66
C LYS A 45 14.34 -31.65 8.95
N LEU A 46 13.49 -30.71 8.54
CA LEU A 46 12.17 -31.03 8.03
C LEU A 46 12.23 -31.72 6.66
N PRO A 47 11.64 -32.93 6.50
CA PRO A 47 11.56 -33.59 5.21
C PRO A 47 10.89 -32.72 4.14
N SER A 48 11.39 -32.78 2.91
CA SER A 48 10.92 -31.96 1.78
C SER A 48 9.44 -32.15 1.43
N THR A 49 8.85 -33.26 1.87
CA THR A 49 7.44 -33.64 1.69
C THR A 49 6.48 -33.02 2.72
N ASN A 50 6.96 -32.50 3.85
CA ASN A 50 6.09 -31.92 4.89
C ASN A 50 5.76 -30.44 4.59
N PHE A 51 5.03 -30.21 3.50
CA PHE A 51 4.67 -28.87 3.02
C PHE A 51 3.89 -28.03 4.06
N ALA A 52 3.03 -28.67 4.86
CA ALA A 52 2.21 -27.99 5.86
C ALA A 52 3.07 -27.40 6.98
N MET A 53 3.89 -28.23 7.65
CA MET A 53 4.79 -27.73 8.69
C MET A 53 5.82 -26.75 8.11
N LYS A 54 6.28 -26.96 6.87
CA LYS A 54 7.22 -26.05 6.20
C LYS A 54 6.65 -24.64 6.06
N ARG A 55 5.41 -24.51 5.59
CA ARG A 55 4.68 -23.23 5.53
C ARG A 55 4.59 -22.59 6.90
N ASP A 56 4.05 -23.29 7.89
CA ASP A 56 3.84 -22.77 9.25
C ASP A 56 5.15 -22.22 9.86
N VAL A 57 6.25 -22.95 9.67
CA VAL A 57 7.59 -22.58 10.16
C VAL A 57 8.15 -21.38 9.40
N GLN A 58 7.98 -21.30 8.07
CA GLN A 58 8.38 -20.14 7.27
C GLN A 58 7.57 -18.88 7.62
N GLU A 59 6.26 -19.03 7.87
CA GLU A 59 5.39 -17.95 8.35
C GLU A 59 5.84 -17.45 9.73
N GLY A 60 6.20 -18.37 10.64
CA GLY A 60 6.82 -18.07 11.93
C GLY A 60 8.15 -17.32 11.81
N GLN A 61 9.03 -17.75 10.90
CA GLN A 61 10.30 -17.07 10.59
C GLN A 61 10.06 -15.64 10.11
N ALA A 62 9.21 -15.44 9.11
CA ALA A 62 8.91 -14.12 8.55
C ALA A 62 8.35 -13.16 9.62
N ARG A 63 7.45 -13.62 10.50
CA ARG A 63 6.97 -12.85 11.65
C ARG A 63 8.09 -12.47 12.63
N CYS A 64 8.99 -13.39 12.96
CA CYS A 64 10.15 -13.07 13.81
C CYS A 64 11.07 -12.03 13.15
N LEU A 65 11.35 -12.19 11.85
CA LEU A 65 12.22 -11.30 11.09
C LEU A 65 11.70 -9.86 11.05
N VAL A 66 10.37 -9.64 10.94
CA VAL A 66 9.75 -8.31 11.07
C VAL A 66 10.08 -7.67 12.42
N HIS A 67 9.86 -8.40 13.53
CA HIS A 67 10.14 -7.88 14.87
C HIS A 67 11.64 -7.69 15.17
N LEU A 68 12.52 -8.27 14.35
CA LEU A 68 13.97 -8.11 14.40
C LEU A 68 14.50 -7.07 13.39
N GLY A 69 13.62 -6.33 12.69
CA GLY A 69 14.00 -5.33 11.67
C GLY A 69 14.52 -5.91 10.35
N ARG A 70 14.50 -7.24 10.18
CA ARG A 70 15.03 -7.98 9.02
C ARG A 70 13.98 -8.11 7.92
N HIS A 71 13.35 -6.99 7.57
CA HIS A 71 12.15 -6.97 6.72
C HIS A 71 12.38 -7.50 5.29
N THR A 72 13.58 -7.36 4.73
CA THR A 72 13.91 -7.89 3.39
C THR A 72 13.76 -9.40 3.32
N GLU A 73 14.28 -10.11 4.33
CA GLU A 73 14.19 -11.57 4.44
C GLU A 73 12.75 -12.02 4.71
N ALA A 74 12.00 -11.25 5.51
CA ALA A 74 10.57 -11.50 5.73
C ALA A 74 9.76 -11.37 4.43
N LEU A 75 10.06 -10.38 3.58
CA LEU A 75 9.45 -10.21 2.26
C LEU A 75 9.83 -11.35 1.29
N GLU A 76 11.09 -11.77 1.28
CA GLU A 76 11.54 -12.89 0.45
C GLU A 76 10.79 -14.19 0.80
N ILE A 77 10.67 -14.50 2.10
CA ILE A 77 9.90 -15.65 2.58
C ILE A 77 8.42 -15.51 2.20
N ALA A 78 7.81 -14.33 2.38
CA ALA A 78 6.40 -14.12 2.06
C ALA A 78 6.09 -14.20 0.54
N ALA A 79 7.00 -13.76 -0.33
CA ALA A 79 6.88 -13.94 -1.78
C ALA A 79 7.10 -15.40 -2.21
N ASN A 80 8.04 -16.10 -1.56
CA ASN A 80 8.31 -17.53 -1.75
C ASN A 80 7.11 -18.41 -1.33
N LEU A 81 6.37 -18.00 -0.29
CA LEU A 81 5.11 -18.62 0.10
C LEU A 81 3.95 -18.29 -0.86
N GLU A 82 3.85 -17.05 -1.36
CA GLU A 82 2.80 -16.65 -2.32
C GLU A 82 2.89 -17.48 -3.61
N ASN A 83 4.09 -17.61 -4.17
CA ASN A 83 4.39 -18.46 -5.33
C ASN A 83 4.17 -19.97 -5.08
N LYS A 84 3.89 -20.38 -3.84
CA LYS A 84 3.62 -21.76 -3.41
C LYS A 84 2.22 -21.93 -2.80
N ALA A 85 1.33 -20.95 -2.99
CA ALA A 85 -0.08 -21.11 -2.68
C ALA A 85 -0.71 -22.20 -3.56
N THR A 86 -1.57 -23.03 -2.94
CA THR A 86 -2.27 -24.16 -3.58
C THR A 86 -3.78 -24.15 -3.34
N ASN A 87 -4.25 -23.20 -2.55
CA ASN A 87 -5.65 -22.85 -2.35
C ASN A 87 -5.77 -21.37 -1.88
N THR A 88 -7.00 -20.87 -1.86
CA THR A 88 -7.35 -19.52 -1.39
C THR A 88 -6.93 -19.25 0.05
N ASP A 89 -7.12 -20.20 0.96
CA ASP A 89 -6.84 -20.05 2.40
C ASP A 89 -5.35 -19.80 2.69
N HIS A 90 -4.47 -20.56 2.02
CA HIS A 90 -3.03 -20.38 2.10
C HIS A 90 -2.64 -19.00 1.54
N LEU A 91 -3.14 -18.64 0.36
CA LEU A 91 -2.87 -17.33 -0.25
C LEU A 91 -3.34 -16.18 0.65
N THR A 92 -4.51 -16.31 1.27
CA THR A 92 -5.08 -15.33 2.20
C THR A 92 -4.17 -15.11 3.41
N THR A 93 -3.69 -16.19 4.03
CA THR A 93 -2.76 -16.11 5.18
C THR A 93 -1.43 -15.45 4.78
N VAL A 94 -0.92 -15.75 3.58
CA VAL A 94 0.30 -15.12 3.05
C VAL A 94 0.10 -13.64 2.73
N LEU A 95 -1.04 -13.25 2.15
CA LEU A 95 -1.35 -11.84 1.89
C LEU A 95 -1.53 -11.05 3.19
N TYR A 96 -2.08 -11.66 4.26
CA TYR A 96 -2.09 -11.05 5.60
C TYR A 96 -0.67 -10.91 6.19
N LEU A 97 0.22 -11.87 5.95
CA LEU A 97 1.64 -11.75 6.31
C LEU A 97 2.32 -10.60 5.53
N GLN A 98 2.13 -10.52 4.21
CA GLN A 98 2.67 -9.43 3.39
C GLN A 98 2.12 -8.05 3.82
N PHE A 99 0.82 -7.96 4.09
CA PHE A 99 0.18 -6.76 4.63
C PHE A 99 0.83 -6.31 5.95
N ALA A 100 1.08 -7.24 6.89
CA ALA A 100 1.74 -6.94 8.15
C ALA A 100 3.19 -6.46 7.96
N ILE A 101 3.96 -7.11 7.08
CA ILE A 101 5.34 -6.70 6.75
C ILE A 101 5.34 -5.29 6.13
N CYS A 102 4.51 -5.03 5.13
CA CYS A 102 4.46 -3.74 4.44
C CYS A 102 3.96 -2.61 5.34
N SER A 103 3.01 -2.90 6.23
CA SER A 103 2.54 -1.96 7.26
C SER A 103 3.65 -1.60 8.26
N SER A 104 4.45 -2.59 8.69
CA SER A 104 5.61 -2.33 9.58
C SER A 104 6.68 -1.44 8.94
N LEU A 105 6.81 -1.50 7.61
CA LEU A 105 7.70 -0.65 6.80
C LEU A 105 7.08 0.70 6.40
N GLN A 106 5.84 0.99 6.81
CA GLN A 106 5.05 2.15 6.35
C GLN A 106 4.93 2.26 4.81
N ASN A 107 5.08 1.15 4.08
CA ASN A 107 5.02 1.13 2.62
C ASN A 107 3.55 1.11 2.16
N LEU A 108 2.94 2.30 2.13
CA LEU A 108 1.51 2.47 1.84
C LEU A 108 1.09 1.85 0.49
N GLU A 109 1.90 1.98 -0.55
CA GLU A 109 1.60 1.40 -1.88
C GLU A 109 1.46 -0.13 -1.83
N LYS A 110 2.41 -0.83 -1.22
CA LYS A 110 2.34 -2.30 -1.08
C LYS A 110 1.27 -2.71 -0.07
N THR A 111 1.05 -1.94 0.99
CA THR A 111 -0.03 -2.19 1.97
C THR A 111 -1.41 -2.10 1.31
N ILE A 112 -1.65 -1.07 0.49
CA ILE A 112 -2.86 -0.92 -0.33
C ILE A 112 -3.00 -2.11 -1.28
N LEU A 113 -1.95 -2.46 -2.04
CA LEU A 113 -1.99 -3.60 -2.96
C LEU A 113 -2.31 -4.92 -2.26
N CYS A 114 -1.73 -5.19 -1.08
CA CYS A 114 -2.05 -6.40 -0.30
C CYS A 114 -3.53 -6.45 0.12
N LEU A 115 -4.11 -5.31 0.50
CA LEU A 115 -5.52 -5.21 0.87
C LEU A 115 -6.44 -5.36 -0.34
N GLN A 116 -6.10 -4.74 -1.47
CA GLN A 116 -6.82 -4.91 -2.74
C GLN A 116 -6.78 -6.38 -3.22
N LYS A 117 -5.64 -7.07 -3.07
CA LYS A 117 -5.52 -8.52 -3.33
C LYS A 117 -6.41 -9.34 -2.38
N LEU A 118 -6.40 -9.05 -1.07
CA LEU A 118 -7.27 -9.72 -0.09
C LEU A 118 -8.76 -9.55 -0.40
N ILE A 119 -9.19 -8.34 -0.79
CA ILE A 119 -10.57 -8.03 -1.19
C ILE A 119 -10.93 -8.68 -2.53
N SER A 120 -9.95 -9.00 -3.39
CA SER A 120 -10.19 -9.75 -4.62
C SER A 120 -10.55 -11.22 -4.34
N LEU A 121 -10.00 -11.78 -3.25
CA LEU A 121 -10.34 -13.13 -2.78
C LEU A 121 -11.58 -13.17 -1.87
N HIS A 122 -11.83 -12.10 -1.09
CA HIS A 122 -12.90 -12.02 -0.10
C HIS A 122 -13.67 -10.67 -0.20
N PRO A 123 -14.40 -10.42 -1.31
CA PRO A 123 -15.08 -9.13 -1.54
C PRO A 123 -16.19 -8.81 -0.53
N PHE A 124 -16.67 -9.80 0.24
CA PHE A 124 -17.61 -9.61 1.34
C PHE A 124 -16.98 -9.49 2.75
N ASP A 125 -15.64 -9.50 2.92
CA ASP A 125 -15.01 -9.24 4.25
C ASP A 125 -15.00 -7.73 4.57
N PRO A 126 -15.82 -7.22 5.52
CA PRO A 126 -15.84 -5.81 5.89
C PRO A 126 -14.49 -5.31 6.44
N TRP A 127 -13.72 -6.16 7.12
CA TRP A 127 -12.54 -5.71 7.84
C TRP A 127 -11.38 -5.39 6.89
N ASN A 128 -11.34 -5.96 5.68
CA ASN A 128 -10.34 -5.59 4.68
C ASN A 128 -10.71 -4.29 3.94
N TRP A 129 -11.99 -4.10 3.63
CA TRP A 129 -12.49 -2.80 3.13
C TRP A 129 -12.22 -1.67 4.13
N GLY A 130 -12.40 -1.91 5.44
CA GLY A 130 -12.10 -0.93 6.47
C GLY A 130 -10.62 -0.55 6.51
N LYS A 131 -9.71 -1.55 6.53
CA LYS A 131 -8.26 -1.32 6.44
C LYS A 131 -7.86 -0.56 5.16
N LEU A 132 -8.51 -0.86 4.03
CA LEU A 132 -8.23 -0.20 2.75
C LEU A 132 -8.62 1.28 2.80
N ALA A 133 -9.72 1.61 3.46
CA ALA A 133 -10.14 2.99 3.68
C ALA A 133 -9.11 3.80 4.50
N GLU A 134 -8.64 3.26 5.64
CA GLU A 134 -7.59 3.89 6.44
C GLU A 134 -6.27 4.06 5.65
N ALA A 135 -5.94 3.09 4.79
CA ALA A 135 -4.74 3.14 3.96
C ALA A 135 -4.82 4.24 2.87
N TYR A 136 -5.99 4.44 2.25
CA TYR A 136 -6.21 5.57 1.34
C TYR A 136 -6.20 6.92 2.07
N LEU A 137 -6.79 7.02 3.27
CA LEU A 137 -6.67 8.25 4.09
C LEU A 137 -5.22 8.58 4.45
N SER A 138 -4.41 7.56 4.76
CA SER A 138 -2.98 7.72 5.05
C SER A 138 -2.17 8.19 3.85
N LEU A 139 -2.62 7.88 2.62
CA LEU A 139 -1.90 8.17 1.38
C LEU A 139 -1.96 9.67 1.00
N GLY A 140 -3.10 10.34 1.16
CA GLY A 140 -3.27 11.76 0.79
C GLY A 140 -2.25 12.71 1.45
N PRO A 141 -2.08 12.68 2.79
CA PRO A 141 -1.07 13.46 3.50
C PRO A 141 0.37 13.06 3.15
N ALA A 142 0.63 11.76 2.91
CA ALA A 142 1.95 11.27 2.53
C ALA A 142 2.39 11.81 1.16
N LEU A 143 1.52 11.73 0.14
CA LEU A 143 1.75 12.31 -1.18
C LEU A 143 1.93 13.83 -1.11
N SER A 144 1.09 14.52 -0.33
CA SER A 144 1.20 15.97 -0.10
C SER A 144 2.57 16.36 0.49
N THR A 145 3.08 15.56 1.42
CA THR A 145 4.40 15.76 2.04
C THR A 145 5.55 15.51 1.05
N LEU A 146 5.44 14.46 0.22
CA LEU A 146 6.42 14.15 -0.84
C LEU A 146 6.50 15.25 -1.91
N CYS A 147 5.37 15.87 -2.26
CA CYS A 147 5.34 16.99 -3.18
C CYS A 147 5.87 18.30 -2.57
N ALA A 148 5.85 18.46 -1.24
CA ALA A 148 6.39 19.63 -0.56
C ALA A 148 7.93 19.60 -0.42
N SER A 149 8.53 18.42 -0.25
CA SER A 149 9.99 18.29 -0.11
C SER A 149 10.74 18.59 -1.41
N SER A 150 10.22 18.11 -2.55
CA SER A 150 10.82 18.33 -3.88
C SER A 150 10.85 19.81 -4.31
N GLN A 151 9.84 20.60 -3.93
CA GLN A 151 9.85 22.06 -4.17
C GLN A 151 10.98 22.78 -3.39
N LYS A 152 11.49 22.20 -2.30
CA LYS A 152 12.45 22.85 -1.40
C LYS A 152 13.91 22.72 -1.83
N GLN A 153 14.21 21.91 -2.86
CA GLN A 153 15.56 21.77 -3.42
C GLN A 153 15.82 22.69 -4.64
N ASN A 154 14.77 23.26 -5.25
CA ASN A 154 14.87 24.06 -6.48
C ASN A 154 14.88 25.58 -6.24
N SER A 155 15.27 26.06 -5.06
CA SER A 155 15.46 27.49 -4.80
C SER A 155 16.77 27.79 -4.05
N PHE A 156 17.40 28.90 -4.44
CA PHE A 156 18.63 29.49 -3.90
C PHE A 156 19.96 28.75 -4.15
N THR A 157 20.52 28.99 -5.34
CA THR A 157 21.90 29.52 -5.42
C THR A 157 21.84 31.02 -5.80
N SER A 158 22.99 31.70 -5.75
CA SER A 158 23.18 33.15 -6.00
C SER A 158 22.75 34.10 -4.88
N SER A 159 23.71 34.41 -4.00
CA SER A 159 23.83 35.71 -3.34
C SER A 159 25.31 36.06 -3.22
N ASP A 160 25.88 36.62 -4.28
CA ASP A 160 27.30 36.99 -4.34
C ASP A 160 27.54 38.36 -3.67
N LYS A 161 28.46 38.42 -2.70
CA LYS A 161 29.00 39.69 -2.17
C LYS A 161 30.30 39.50 -1.40
N THR A 162 31.38 40.04 -1.98
CA THR A 162 32.75 40.01 -1.46
C THR A 162 32.95 40.87 -0.21
N ILE A 163 33.81 40.43 0.73
CA ILE A 163 34.92 41.21 1.34
C ILE A 163 35.78 40.32 2.27
N LYS A 164 37.09 40.62 2.31
CA LYS A 164 38.23 40.05 3.10
C LYS A 164 37.85 39.62 4.54
N SER A 165 38.46 38.63 5.22
CA SER A 165 39.89 38.25 5.39
C SER A 165 39.94 36.85 6.09
N SER A 166 41.02 36.04 6.25
CA SER A 166 42.49 36.24 6.32
C SER A 166 43.26 34.96 5.89
N PHE A 167 44.60 35.05 5.79
CA PHE A 167 45.50 33.96 5.37
C PHE A 167 45.91 32.95 6.46
N THR A 168 46.19 31.71 6.04
CA THR A 168 47.44 30.98 6.35
C THR A 168 47.79 30.02 5.18
N HIS A 169 49.06 29.62 5.07
CA HIS A 169 49.64 28.97 3.87
C HIS A 169 50.06 27.49 4.09
N SER A 170 50.29 26.80 2.96
CA SER A 170 51.08 25.56 2.75
C SER A 170 50.29 24.26 2.55
N GLY A 171 50.47 23.48 1.46
CA GLY A 171 51.23 23.76 0.22
C GLY A 171 51.65 22.49 -0.56
N LYS A 172 51.77 22.62 -1.90
CA LYS A 172 52.36 21.66 -2.88
C LYS A 172 51.59 20.36 -3.18
N ASP A 173 51.55 19.80 -4.41
CA ASP A 173 51.95 20.18 -5.79
C ASP A 173 50.86 19.60 -6.76
N CYS A 174 50.40 20.18 -7.88
CA CYS A 174 51.03 20.67 -9.14
C CYS A 174 51.55 19.55 -10.06
N LEU A 175 51.14 19.33 -11.33
CA LEU A 175 50.22 20.00 -12.31
C LEU A 175 49.28 18.92 -12.96
N LEU A 176 48.59 18.95 -14.13
CA LEU A 176 48.54 19.64 -15.47
C LEU A 176 47.05 19.68 -15.98
N CYS A 177 46.70 19.72 -17.28
CA CYS A 177 46.53 20.90 -18.16
C CYS A 177 45.47 20.63 -19.28
N PHE A 178 45.23 21.56 -20.24
CA PHE A 178 44.33 21.46 -21.43
C PHE A 178 45.14 21.39 -22.76
N PRO A 179 44.57 21.19 -23.99
CA PRO A 179 43.60 22.06 -24.73
C PRO A 179 42.29 21.30 -25.15
N GLU A 180 41.16 21.86 -25.62
CA GLU A 180 40.76 23.15 -26.24
C GLU A 180 40.77 23.20 -27.79
N THR A 181 39.57 23.34 -28.40
CA THR A 181 39.34 23.97 -29.74
C THR A 181 37.91 24.49 -29.86
N LEU A 182 37.75 25.73 -30.33
CA LEU A 182 36.49 26.40 -30.70
C LEU A 182 36.74 27.15 -32.03
N PRO A 183 35.78 27.19 -32.96
CA PRO A 183 35.39 28.47 -33.58
C PRO A 183 33.86 28.51 -33.87
N GLU A 184 33.20 29.66 -34.11
CA GLU A 184 33.62 31.06 -34.16
C GLU A 184 32.45 31.99 -33.77
N SER A 185 32.63 33.32 -33.83
CA SER A 185 31.57 34.32 -33.55
C SER A 185 31.26 35.19 -34.79
N PRO A 186 30.21 36.04 -34.74
CA PRO A 186 30.54 37.46 -34.58
C PRO A 186 29.57 38.30 -33.73
N VAL A 187 30.14 38.96 -32.73
CA VAL A 187 30.10 40.43 -32.50
C VAL A 187 28.74 41.17 -32.41
N PHE A 188 28.40 41.52 -31.17
CA PHE A 188 27.76 42.78 -30.69
C PHE A 188 26.45 43.32 -31.31
N SER A 189 25.46 43.52 -30.42
CA SER A 189 25.12 44.89 -29.97
C SER A 189 24.52 44.86 -28.55
N VAL A 190 24.70 45.95 -27.79
CA VAL A 190 24.17 46.11 -26.42
C VAL A 190 22.99 47.06 -26.47
N GLU A 191 21.81 46.61 -26.03
CA GLU A 191 20.73 47.52 -25.67
C GLU A 191 19.88 46.92 -24.54
N ALA A 192 19.47 47.77 -23.59
CA ALA A 192 18.88 47.32 -22.33
C ALA A 192 17.34 47.41 -22.35
N SER A 193 16.66 46.27 -22.20
CA SER A 193 15.21 46.22 -21.96
C SER A 193 14.86 45.27 -20.81
N SER A 194 14.55 45.83 -19.65
CA SER A 194 14.10 45.08 -18.48
C SER A 194 12.66 44.60 -18.65
N SER A 195 12.45 43.37 -19.12
CA SER A 195 11.08 42.82 -19.31
C SER A 195 10.88 41.32 -19.04
N ASN A 196 11.93 40.54 -18.74
CA ASN A 196 11.77 39.09 -18.54
C ASN A 196 11.21 38.67 -17.17
N ASN A 197 11.20 39.56 -16.16
CA ASN A 197 10.73 39.23 -14.81
C ASN A 197 9.25 38.84 -14.79
N GLN A 198 8.35 39.66 -15.38
CA GLN A 198 6.92 39.33 -15.41
C GLN A 198 6.62 38.04 -16.20
N LYS A 199 7.40 37.74 -17.24
CA LYS A 199 7.17 36.54 -18.07
C LYS A 199 7.53 35.26 -17.30
N ASN A 200 8.66 35.26 -16.59
CA ASN A 200 9.04 34.16 -15.69
C ASN A 200 8.12 34.08 -14.46
N GLU A 201 7.74 35.20 -13.85
CA GLU A 201 6.87 35.22 -12.68
C GLU A 201 5.46 34.70 -13.01
N LYS A 202 4.90 35.05 -14.18
CA LYS A 202 3.61 34.54 -14.66
C LYS A 202 3.69 33.05 -15.04
N ALA A 203 4.80 32.60 -15.65
CA ALA A 203 5.03 31.18 -15.90
C ALA A 203 5.13 30.37 -14.59
N MET A 204 5.90 30.87 -13.61
CA MET A 204 6.04 30.22 -12.30
C MET A 204 4.72 30.18 -11.51
N LYS A 205 3.91 31.25 -11.55
CA LYS A 205 2.55 31.26 -10.98
C LYS A 205 1.63 30.25 -11.66
N ASN A 206 1.65 30.16 -12.99
CA ASN A 206 0.87 29.15 -13.72
C ASN A 206 1.30 27.71 -13.37
N ILE A 207 2.61 27.45 -13.25
CA ILE A 207 3.14 26.15 -12.83
C ILE A 207 2.73 25.85 -11.38
N GLN A 208 2.82 26.83 -10.47
CA GLN A 208 2.46 26.66 -9.06
C GLN A 208 0.96 26.40 -8.88
N ASN A 209 0.10 27.08 -9.63
CA ASN A 209 -1.35 26.85 -9.63
C ASN A 209 -1.69 25.44 -10.16
N CYS A 210 -1.15 25.06 -11.33
CA CYS A 210 -1.35 23.72 -11.91
C CYS A 210 -0.88 22.60 -10.96
N VAL A 211 0.22 22.81 -10.23
CA VAL A 211 0.71 21.89 -9.20
C VAL A 211 -0.18 21.86 -7.96
N ALA A 212 -0.86 22.96 -7.61
CA ALA A 212 -1.83 23.01 -6.51
C ALA A 212 -3.13 22.27 -6.89
N GLU A 213 -3.72 22.62 -8.04
CA GLU A 213 -4.91 21.98 -8.63
C GLU A 213 -4.71 20.45 -8.73
N LYS A 214 -3.53 20.01 -9.21
CA LYS A 214 -3.20 18.59 -9.31
C LYS A 214 -3.03 17.89 -7.95
N ARG A 215 -2.61 18.59 -6.90
CA ARG A 215 -2.56 18.04 -5.52
C ARG A 215 -3.95 17.90 -4.94
N GLU A 216 -4.80 18.91 -5.13
CA GLU A 216 -6.18 18.92 -4.66
C GLU A 216 -7.01 17.80 -5.31
N ALA A 217 -6.86 17.61 -6.63
CA ALA A 217 -7.48 16.50 -7.36
C ALA A 217 -7.03 15.11 -6.85
N VAL A 218 -5.73 14.92 -6.57
CA VAL A 218 -5.20 13.66 -6.01
C VAL A 218 -5.69 13.43 -4.58
N LEU A 219 -5.75 14.47 -3.75
CA LEU A 219 -6.29 14.37 -2.39
C LEU A 219 -7.77 13.97 -2.43
N LEU A 220 -8.58 14.65 -3.26
CA LEU A 220 -10.00 14.35 -3.45
C LEU A 220 -10.22 12.91 -3.96
N GLU A 221 -9.39 12.43 -4.89
CA GLU A 221 -9.44 11.03 -5.35
C GLU A 221 -9.13 10.04 -4.22
N THR A 222 -8.13 10.32 -3.36
CA THR A 222 -7.85 9.46 -2.19
C THR A 222 -8.98 9.48 -1.15
N GLN A 223 -9.62 10.64 -0.93
CA GLN A 223 -10.78 10.77 -0.04
C GLN A 223 -12.02 10.04 -0.60
N MET A 224 -12.27 10.13 -1.90
CA MET A 224 -13.33 9.39 -2.59
C MET A 224 -13.12 7.86 -2.45
N LYS A 225 -11.91 7.36 -2.72
CA LYS A 225 -11.55 5.93 -2.58
C LYS A 225 -11.68 5.44 -1.13
N ALA A 226 -11.30 6.27 -0.15
CA ALA A 226 -11.50 5.97 1.26
C ALA A 226 -12.99 5.93 1.65
N CYS A 227 -13.77 6.94 1.24
CA CYS A 227 -15.21 7.03 1.52
C CYS A 227 -15.98 5.84 0.92
N ALA A 228 -15.70 5.47 -0.33
CA ALA A 228 -16.27 4.28 -0.97
C ALA A 228 -15.93 2.99 -0.20
N SER A 229 -14.67 2.83 0.22
CA SER A 229 -14.23 1.68 1.02
C SER A 229 -14.90 1.62 2.40
N PHE A 230 -15.11 2.78 3.06
CA PHE A 230 -15.86 2.86 4.32
C PHE A 230 -17.35 2.57 4.15
N ILE A 231 -17.99 3.10 3.10
CA ILE A 231 -19.41 2.82 2.81
C ILE A 231 -19.61 1.32 2.53
N ARG A 232 -18.73 0.71 1.73
CA ARG A 232 -18.70 -0.74 1.52
C ARG A 232 -18.56 -1.51 2.83
N THR A 233 -17.64 -1.10 3.69
CA THR A 233 -17.46 -1.68 5.04
C THR A 233 -18.77 -1.63 5.84
N ARG A 234 -19.44 -0.47 5.88
CA ARG A 234 -20.71 -0.30 6.59
C ARG A 234 -21.82 -1.20 6.02
N LEU A 235 -21.96 -1.30 4.71
CA LEU A 235 -22.97 -2.17 4.07
C LEU A 235 -22.74 -3.65 4.40
N LEU A 236 -21.50 -4.14 4.37
CA LEU A 236 -21.14 -5.51 4.73
C LEU A 236 -21.31 -5.82 6.22
N LEU A 237 -21.04 -4.84 7.09
CA LEU A 237 -21.35 -4.93 8.52
C LEU A 237 -22.86 -4.98 8.77
N GLN A 238 -23.66 -4.19 8.05
CA GLN A 238 -25.13 -4.19 8.16
C GLN A 238 -25.75 -5.53 7.67
N LEU A 239 -25.25 -6.08 6.56
CA LEU A 239 -25.63 -7.39 6.05
C LEU A 239 -25.47 -8.51 7.10
N THR A 240 -24.34 -8.51 7.81
CA THR A 240 -23.99 -9.57 8.77
C THR A 240 -24.50 -9.31 10.20
N GLN A 241 -25.04 -8.11 10.46
CA GLN A 241 -25.43 -7.65 11.81
C GLN A 241 -26.46 -8.57 12.49
N SER A 242 -27.46 -9.05 11.75
CA SER A 242 -28.55 -9.90 12.28
C SER A 242 -28.10 -11.32 12.68
N GLN A 243 -26.92 -11.75 12.22
CA GLN A 243 -26.33 -13.05 12.51
C GLN A 243 -25.34 -12.99 13.69
N GLN A 244 -24.98 -11.78 14.13
CA GLN A 244 -23.96 -11.54 15.15
C GLN A 244 -24.58 -11.30 16.53
N THR A 245 -23.88 -11.71 17.58
CA THR A 245 -24.29 -11.54 18.98
C THR A 245 -23.11 -11.15 19.86
N SER A 246 -23.39 -10.69 21.08
CA SER A 246 -22.36 -10.36 22.09
C SER A 246 -21.27 -9.41 21.53
N PHE A 247 -20.00 -9.63 21.88
CA PHE A 247 -18.86 -8.82 21.46
C PHE A 247 -18.70 -8.65 19.93
N ALA A 248 -19.18 -9.60 19.13
CA ALA A 248 -19.14 -9.48 17.67
C ALA A 248 -20.09 -8.39 17.16
N LEU A 249 -21.33 -8.39 17.67
CA LEU A 249 -22.33 -7.36 17.38
C LEU A 249 -21.92 -6.00 17.96
N GLU A 250 -21.37 -5.97 19.18
CA GLU A 250 -20.87 -4.75 19.80
C GLU A 250 -19.75 -4.09 18.95
N ARG A 251 -18.77 -4.89 18.50
CA ARG A 251 -17.70 -4.44 17.60
C ARG A 251 -18.25 -3.93 16.27
N ASN A 252 -19.22 -4.64 15.68
CA ASN A 252 -19.88 -4.24 14.42
C ASN A 252 -20.53 -2.86 14.56
N LEU A 253 -21.42 -2.69 15.55
CA LEU A 253 -22.13 -1.43 15.79
C LEU A 253 -21.17 -0.27 16.10
N ARG A 254 -20.12 -0.53 16.89
CA ARG A 254 -19.07 0.46 17.18
C ARG A 254 -18.36 0.91 15.91
N THR A 255 -17.92 -0.02 15.06
CA THR A 255 -17.24 0.33 13.80
C THR A 255 -18.16 1.00 12.79
N GLN A 256 -19.46 0.68 12.76
CA GLN A 256 -20.43 1.47 11.96
C GLN A 256 -20.52 2.93 12.43
N GLN A 257 -20.48 3.17 13.75
CA GLN A 257 -20.48 4.53 14.31
C GLN A 257 -19.15 5.27 14.02
N GLU A 258 -18.01 4.62 14.25
CA GLU A 258 -16.67 5.15 13.93
C GLU A 258 -16.57 5.58 12.45
N ILE A 259 -17.15 4.78 11.55
CA ILE A 259 -17.27 5.09 10.11
C ILE A 259 -18.20 6.28 9.87
N ALA A 260 -19.38 6.30 10.49
CA ALA A 260 -20.35 7.38 10.31
C ALA A 260 -19.82 8.73 10.81
N ASP A 261 -18.95 8.75 11.82
CA ASP A 261 -18.28 9.95 12.28
C ASP A 261 -17.16 10.41 11.32
N LYS A 262 -16.27 9.49 10.90
CA LYS A 262 -15.25 9.81 9.86
C LYS A 262 -15.85 10.31 8.55
N MET A 263 -17.00 9.77 8.13
CA MET A 263 -17.66 10.18 6.90
C MET A 263 -18.11 11.65 6.90
N LYS A 264 -18.38 12.24 8.07
CA LYS A 264 -18.73 13.68 8.20
C LYS A 264 -17.53 14.58 7.89
N GLU A 265 -16.31 14.11 8.16
CA GLU A 265 -15.08 14.87 7.93
C GLU A 265 -14.76 15.06 6.43
N PHE A 266 -15.33 14.22 5.55
CA PHE A 266 -15.12 14.34 4.09
C PHE A 266 -15.95 15.43 3.42
N GLY A 267 -17.00 15.95 4.06
CA GLY A 267 -17.82 17.05 3.53
C GLY A 267 -18.58 16.76 2.22
N PHE A 268 -18.67 15.50 1.78
CA PHE A 268 -19.48 15.12 0.61
C PHE A 268 -20.98 15.38 0.85
N LYS A 269 -21.71 15.68 -0.23
CA LYS A 269 -23.18 15.86 -0.19
C LYS A 269 -23.88 14.52 -0.02
N GLU A 270 -25.08 14.54 0.57
CA GLU A 270 -25.88 13.31 0.77
C GLU A 270 -26.14 12.57 -0.55
N ASP A 271 -26.52 13.28 -1.62
CA ASP A 271 -26.71 12.70 -2.97
C ASP A 271 -25.47 11.94 -3.45
N THR A 272 -24.28 12.43 -3.11
CA THR A 272 -22.99 11.83 -3.46
C THR A 272 -22.70 10.60 -2.59
N LEU A 273 -23.04 10.64 -1.30
CA LEU A 273 -22.92 9.49 -0.39
C LEU A 273 -23.90 8.36 -0.76
N LEU A 274 -25.12 8.72 -1.19
CA LEU A 274 -26.12 7.79 -1.71
C LEU A 274 -25.65 7.10 -2.99
N LEU A 275 -25.14 7.86 -3.96
CA LEU A 275 -24.55 7.31 -5.20
C LEU A 275 -23.40 6.33 -4.91
N ILE A 276 -22.50 6.68 -3.98
CA ILE A 276 -21.41 5.79 -3.57
C ILE A 276 -21.97 4.52 -2.88
N ALA A 277 -23.04 4.63 -2.09
CA ALA A 277 -23.68 3.48 -1.46
C ALA A 277 -24.42 2.57 -2.44
N GLU A 278 -25.00 3.11 -3.51
CA GLU A 278 -25.59 2.33 -4.61
C GLU A 278 -24.49 1.55 -5.36
N VAL A 279 -23.44 2.24 -5.82
CA VAL A 279 -22.34 1.59 -6.56
C VAL A 279 -21.61 0.54 -5.72
N MET A 280 -21.31 0.84 -4.45
CA MET A 280 -20.65 -0.12 -3.55
C MET A 280 -21.62 -1.18 -2.99
N GLY A 281 -22.90 -1.14 -3.34
CA GLY A 281 -23.94 -2.09 -2.94
C GLY A 281 -24.40 -3.06 -4.03
N GLU A 282 -24.07 -2.83 -5.31
CA GLU A 282 -24.58 -3.54 -6.50
C GLU A 282 -24.41 -5.07 -6.50
N ASP A 283 -23.41 -5.59 -5.79
CA ASP A 283 -23.14 -7.02 -5.61
C ASP A 283 -23.59 -7.60 -4.26
N ILE A 284 -24.11 -6.79 -3.34
CA ILE A 284 -24.61 -7.21 -2.03
C ILE A 284 -26.06 -7.72 -2.15
N VAL A 285 -26.27 -8.74 -2.98
CA VAL A 285 -27.57 -9.41 -3.20
C VAL A 285 -27.56 -10.85 -2.67
N PRO A 286 -28.68 -11.37 -2.12
CA PRO A 286 -28.71 -12.67 -1.42
C PRO A 286 -28.25 -13.88 -2.25
N GLU A 287 -28.30 -13.77 -3.57
CA GLU A 287 -27.86 -14.78 -4.54
C GLU A 287 -26.32 -14.87 -4.57
N LYS A 288 -25.65 -13.75 -4.90
CA LYS A 288 -24.17 -13.67 -4.98
C LYS A 288 -23.50 -14.05 -3.65
N ILE A 289 -24.12 -13.68 -2.53
CA ILE A 289 -23.60 -13.98 -1.19
C ILE A 289 -23.61 -15.49 -0.90
N LYS A 290 -24.63 -16.22 -1.38
CA LYS A 290 -24.70 -17.69 -1.22
C LYS A 290 -23.66 -18.39 -2.07
N ASP A 291 -23.45 -17.95 -3.30
CA ASP A 291 -22.48 -18.57 -4.21
C ASP A 291 -21.04 -18.49 -3.65
N GLU A 292 -20.66 -17.35 -3.03
CA GLU A 292 -19.36 -17.21 -2.38
C GLU A 292 -19.26 -18.04 -1.08
N VAL A 293 -20.30 -18.03 -0.23
CA VAL A 293 -20.35 -18.85 1.00
C VAL A 293 -20.37 -20.37 0.71
N HIS A 294 -20.80 -20.79 -0.48
CA HIS A 294 -20.78 -22.18 -0.94
C HIS A 294 -19.61 -22.50 -1.87
N THR A 295 -18.66 -21.59 -2.06
CA THR A 295 -17.42 -21.87 -2.81
C THR A 295 -16.47 -22.69 -1.95
N GLU A 296 -16.57 -24.02 -2.08
CA GLU A 296 -15.65 -24.98 -1.47
C GLU A 296 -14.17 -24.63 -1.74
N VAL A 297 -13.30 -24.92 -0.77
CA VAL A 297 -11.84 -24.70 -0.85
C VAL A 297 -11.21 -25.67 -1.87
N LYS A 298 -11.38 -25.36 -3.15
CA LYS A 298 -10.81 -26.11 -4.26
C LYS A 298 -9.30 -25.87 -4.29
N CYS A 299 -8.53 -26.97 -4.28
CA CYS A 299 -7.10 -26.93 -4.53
C CYS A 299 -6.84 -26.58 -6.00
N VAL A 300 -6.70 -25.29 -6.30
CA VAL A 300 -6.40 -24.79 -7.64
C VAL A 300 -4.90 -24.56 -7.80
N GLY A 301 -4.35 -24.89 -8.96
CA GLY A 301 -2.92 -24.69 -9.24
C GLY A 301 -2.51 -23.20 -9.15
N PRO A 302 -1.24 -22.87 -8.84
CA PRO A 302 -0.80 -21.50 -8.59
C PRO A 302 -1.25 -20.48 -9.64
N THR A 303 -1.15 -20.81 -10.94
CA THR A 303 -1.59 -19.96 -12.06
C THR A 303 -3.06 -19.54 -11.99
N ALA A 304 -3.93 -20.43 -11.51
CA ALA A 304 -5.35 -20.14 -11.37
C ALA A 304 -5.64 -19.31 -10.11
N LEU A 305 -4.86 -19.48 -9.04
CA LEU A 305 -4.92 -18.59 -7.87
C LEU A 305 -4.42 -17.18 -8.22
N THR A 306 -3.39 -17.05 -9.06
CA THR A 306 -2.96 -15.77 -9.63
C THR A 306 -4.09 -15.11 -10.43
N ALA A 307 -4.93 -15.88 -11.13
CA ALA A 307 -6.07 -15.35 -11.89
C ALA A 307 -7.31 -14.99 -11.03
N LEU A 308 -7.37 -15.43 -9.76
CA LEU A 308 -8.38 -14.97 -8.79
C LEU A 308 -7.99 -13.65 -8.10
N VAL A 309 -6.77 -13.17 -8.35
CA VAL A 309 -6.20 -11.98 -7.72
C VAL A 309 -5.87 -10.96 -8.80
N ILE A 310 -6.14 -9.68 -8.52
CA ILE A 310 -5.74 -8.57 -9.38
C ILE A 310 -4.24 -8.62 -9.75
N ALA A 311 -3.94 -8.33 -11.01
CA ALA A 311 -2.58 -8.11 -11.48
C ALA A 311 -2.06 -6.70 -11.11
N SER A 312 -2.95 -5.72 -10.84
CA SER A 312 -2.56 -4.35 -10.51
C SER A 312 -3.57 -3.58 -9.65
N SER A 313 -3.11 -2.53 -8.97
CA SER A 313 -3.99 -1.56 -8.29
C SER A 313 -4.98 -0.91 -9.27
N LYS A 314 -4.54 -0.56 -10.49
CA LYS A 314 -5.43 0.04 -11.49
C LYS A 314 -6.63 -0.87 -11.81
N GLU A 315 -6.41 -2.17 -11.96
CA GLU A 315 -7.47 -3.15 -12.22
C GLU A 315 -8.51 -3.20 -11.09
N PHE A 316 -8.06 -3.10 -9.83
CA PHE A 316 -8.95 -3.01 -8.67
C PHE A 316 -9.77 -1.72 -8.68
N GLU A 317 -9.11 -0.58 -8.89
CA GLU A 317 -9.77 0.73 -8.94
C GLU A 317 -10.75 0.83 -10.12
N ASP A 318 -10.40 0.24 -11.27
CA ASP A 318 -11.27 0.13 -12.45
C ASP A 318 -12.49 -0.76 -12.21
N LYS A 319 -12.35 -1.81 -11.38
CA LYS A 319 -13.47 -2.69 -10.99
C LYS A 319 -14.44 -2.01 -10.01
N TRP A 320 -13.91 -1.38 -8.97
CA TRP A 320 -14.70 -0.94 -7.81
C TRP A 320 -15.02 0.56 -7.76
N PHE A 321 -14.18 1.42 -8.35
CA PHE A 321 -14.32 2.87 -8.20
C PHE A 321 -14.57 3.61 -9.53
N ARG A 322 -14.44 2.96 -10.69
CA ARG A 322 -14.64 3.61 -12.00
C ARG A 322 -15.99 4.32 -12.12
N LYS A 323 -17.10 3.61 -11.88
CA LYS A 323 -18.46 4.19 -11.89
C LYS A 323 -18.57 5.46 -11.02
N ILE A 324 -17.95 5.44 -9.83
CA ILE A 324 -17.91 6.60 -8.94
C ILE A 324 -17.11 7.73 -9.59
N LYS A 325 -15.88 7.46 -10.04
CA LYS A 325 -14.98 8.43 -10.66
C LYS A 325 -15.60 9.10 -11.89
N ASP A 326 -16.31 8.35 -12.72
CA ASP A 326 -16.99 8.85 -13.92
C ASP A 326 -18.08 9.90 -13.57
N HIS A 327 -18.77 9.75 -12.43
CA HIS A 327 -19.72 10.75 -11.94
C HIS A 327 -19.04 11.96 -11.27
N PHE A 328 -17.84 11.81 -10.71
CA PHE A 328 -17.06 12.90 -10.12
C PHE A 328 -16.26 13.72 -11.14
N CYS A 329 -16.17 13.30 -12.42
CA CYS A 329 -15.34 13.95 -13.44
C CYS A 329 -16.16 14.34 -14.70
N PRO A 330 -16.90 15.48 -14.69
CA PRO A 330 -17.92 15.74 -15.70
C PRO A 330 -17.42 16.22 -17.07
N PHE A 331 -16.11 16.47 -17.26
CA PHE A 331 -15.63 17.38 -18.31
C PHE A 331 -14.46 16.94 -19.22
N GLU A 332 -13.83 15.78 -19.05
CA GLU A 332 -12.78 15.35 -20.02
C GLU A 332 -13.36 14.80 -21.35
N ASN A 333 -14.59 14.25 -21.35
CA ASN A 333 -15.18 13.57 -22.51
C ASN A 333 -15.95 14.47 -23.50
N GLN A 334 -16.10 15.78 -23.24
CA GLN A 334 -16.84 16.67 -24.17
C GLN A 334 -15.96 17.32 -25.25
N PHE A 335 -14.66 17.51 -25.00
CA PHE A 335 -13.77 18.26 -25.90
C PHE A 335 -13.38 17.55 -27.22
N HIS A 336 -13.85 16.32 -27.46
CA HIS A 336 -13.58 15.58 -28.69
C HIS A 336 -14.73 15.57 -29.72
N THR A 337 -15.91 16.12 -29.41
CA THR A 337 -17.11 16.00 -30.26
C THR A 337 -17.52 17.30 -30.97
N GLU A 338 -16.90 18.44 -30.65
CA GLU A 338 -17.28 19.77 -31.21
C GLU A 338 -16.26 20.39 -32.17
N ILE A 339 -15.22 19.65 -32.60
CA ILE A 339 -14.30 20.10 -33.68
C ILE A 339 -14.60 19.38 -35.02
N GLN A 340 -15.89 19.17 -35.31
CA GLN A 340 -16.39 18.76 -36.64
C GLN A 340 -17.71 19.46 -37.03
N ILE A 341 -17.85 20.77 -36.75
CA ILE A 341 -18.63 21.74 -37.57
C ILE A 341 -18.00 23.12 -37.35
N LEU A 342 -17.23 23.63 -38.33
CA LEU A 342 -17.48 24.89 -39.04
C LEU A 342 -16.36 25.16 -40.08
N VAL A 343 -16.75 25.66 -41.25
CA VAL A 343 -15.91 26.06 -42.42
C VAL A 343 -15.21 24.90 -43.13
#